data_AF-A0A7V5SU22-F1
#
_entry.id   AF-A0A7V5SU22-F1
#
_cell.length_a   1.000
_cell.length_b   1.000
_cell.length_c   1.000
_cell.angle_alpha   90.00
_cell.angle_beta   90.00
_cell.angle_gamma   90.00
#
_symmetry.space_group_name_H-M   'P 1'
#
loop_
_entity.id
_entity.type
_entity.pdbx_description
1 polymer ?
#
loop_
_entity_poly.entity_id
_entity_poly.type
_entity_poly.pdbx_seq_one_letter_code
_entity_poly.pdbx_strand_id
1 'polypeptide(L)'
;MLKQIKVCLNKGNKYIEEEFSNPLLFAIKPIIKAFYNYNARVELEKGSINNMELCIKAAVELIRSPGKEINEIIDKYFNEYFKNDETAKYCDSKHKNFKFLYNNTRETFKNQVIPLVEMLKCIDNAENYEELSVKTFKTPENARKALSMQLNSMEQGLKKIEEDISILNIPIGKELILRILKKGFNDTKQELIGDIDLIFNKYLNKNKLG
;
A
#
# COMPACT_ATOMS: atom_id res chain seq x y z
N MET A 1 -7.29 -8.21 1.81
CA MET A 1 -5.99 -7.50 2.02
C MET A 1 -4.80 -8.46 2.17
N LEU A 2 -4.76 -9.39 3.14
CA LEU A 2 -3.65 -10.37 3.30
C LEU A 2 -3.30 -11.16 2.02
N LYS A 3 -4.32 -11.64 1.29
CA LYS A 3 -4.14 -12.33 0.00
C LYS A 3 -3.43 -11.44 -1.03
N GLN A 4 -3.79 -10.16 -1.11
CA GLN A 4 -3.19 -9.20 -2.05
C GLN A 4 -1.76 -8.85 -1.66
N ILE A 5 -1.44 -8.73 -0.37
CA ILE A 5 -0.05 -8.57 0.10
C ILE A 5 0.81 -9.74 -0.36
N LYS A 6 0.33 -10.98 -0.16
CA LYS A 6 1.03 -12.19 -0.63
C LYS A 6 1.24 -12.20 -2.15
N VAL A 7 0.24 -11.78 -2.92
CA VAL A 7 0.35 -11.63 -4.38
C VAL A 7 1.41 -10.58 -4.75
N CYS A 8 1.40 -9.41 -4.12
CA CYS A 8 2.38 -8.34 -4.38
C CYS A 8 3.81 -8.76 -4.04
N LEU A 9 4.01 -9.41 -2.89
CA LEU A 9 5.32 -9.91 -2.46
C LEU A 9 5.88 -10.97 -3.44
N ASN A 10 5.00 -11.82 -3.99
CA ASN A 10 5.38 -12.82 -4.98
C ASN A 10 5.75 -12.19 -6.34
N LYS A 11 5.15 -11.06 -6.72
CA LYS A 11 5.50 -10.36 -7.97
C LYS A 11 6.89 -9.74 -7.93
N GLY A 12 7.33 -9.17 -6.81
CA GLY A 12 8.67 -8.57 -6.76
C GLY A 12 9.81 -9.58 -6.97
N ASN A 13 9.61 -10.86 -6.60
CA ASN A 13 10.54 -11.93 -6.97
C ASN A 13 10.63 -12.14 -8.49
N LYS A 14 9.48 -12.07 -9.18
CA LYS A 14 9.43 -12.16 -10.64
C LYS A 14 10.17 -10.98 -11.30
N TYR A 15 9.93 -9.75 -10.85
CA TYR A 15 10.61 -8.56 -11.42
C TYR A 15 12.11 -8.53 -11.14
N ILE A 16 12.55 -9.06 -9.99
CA ILE A 16 13.97 -9.29 -9.72
C ILE A 16 14.58 -10.20 -10.78
N GLU A 17 13.97 -11.36 -11.04
CA GLU A 17 14.49 -12.27 -12.06
C GLU A 17 14.52 -11.63 -13.46
N GLU A 18 13.51 -10.84 -13.81
CA GLU A 18 13.45 -10.11 -15.07
C GLU A 18 14.56 -9.06 -15.21
N GLU A 19 14.82 -8.24 -14.19
CA GLU A 19 15.90 -7.23 -14.25
C GLU A 19 17.30 -7.85 -14.24
N PHE A 20 17.47 -9.03 -13.64
CA PHE A 20 18.73 -9.77 -13.61
C PHE A 20 18.98 -10.65 -14.85
N SER A 21 18.21 -10.48 -15.91
CA SER A 21 18.51 -11.05 -17.24
C SER A 21 19.64 -10.29 -17.97
N ASN A 22 20.05 -9.13 -17.44
CA ASN A 22 21.22 -8.39 -17.91
C ASN A 22 22.53 -9.01 -17.34
N PRO A 23 23.47 -9.49 -18.19
CA PRO A 23 24.71 -10.12 -17.77
C PRO A 23 25.61 -9.28 -16.85
N LEU A 24 25.51 -7.94 -16.93
CA LEU A 24 26.31 -7.01 -16.11
C LEU A 24 25.87 -6.97 -14.64
N LEU A 25 24.64 -7.41 -14.33
CA LEU A 25 24.08 -7.38 -12.97
C LEU A 25 24.26 -8.72 -12.24
N PHE A 26 24.89 -9.72 -12.87
CA PHE A 26 25.01 -11.08 -12.35
C PHE A 26 25.83 -11.17 -11.06
N ALA A 27 26.85 -10.32 -10.89
CA ALA A 27 27.70 -10.28 -9.70
C ALA A 27 27.00 -9.73 -8.44
N ILE A 28 26.04 -8.81 -8.61
CA ILE A 28 25.26 -8.23 -7.50
C ILE A 28 23.92 -8.93 -7.27
N LYS A 29 23.52 -9.83 -8.18
CA LYS A 29 22.29 -10.63 -8.13
C LYS A 29 22.11 -11.37 -6.80
N PRO A 30 23.10 -12.09 -6.24
CA PRO A 30 22.92 -12.83 -4.99
C PRO A 30 22.68 -11.89 -3.80
N ILE A 31 23.34 -10.74 -3.77
CA ILE A 31 23.22 -9.73 -2.69
C ILE A 31 21.82 -9.10 -2.72
N ILE A 32 21.34 -8.72 -3.89
CA ILE A 32 20.00 -8.14 -4.06
C ILE A 32 18.91 -9.19 -3.83
N LYS A 33 19.11 -10.44 -4.26
CA LYS A 33 18.23 -11.56 -3.90
C LYS A 33 18.20 -11.83 -2.40
N ALA A 34 19.34 -11.80 -1.72
CA ALA A 34 19.40 -12.02 -0.27
C ALA A 34 18.72 -10.87 0.49
N PHE A 35 18.96 -9.62 0.08
CA PHE A 35 18.26 -8.45 0.60
C PHE A 35 16.74 -8.58 0.40
N TYR A 36 16.28 -8.97 -0.78
CA TYR A 36 14.86 -9.13 -1.05
C TYR A 36 14.23 -10.35 -0.33
N ASN A 37 14.90 -11.51 -0.34
CA ASN A 37 14.35 -12.73 0.22
C ASN A 37 14.33 -12.73 1.75
N TYR A 38 15.35 -12.18 2.40
CA TYR A 38 15.46 -12.19 3.87
C TYR A 38 14.86 -10.92 4.49
N ASN A 39 15.28 -9.73 4.04
CA ASN A 39 14.80 -8.47 4.62
C ASN A 39 13.48 -8.01 4.02
N ALA A 40 13.27 -8.15 2.70
CA ALA A 40 12.04 -7.64 2.11
C ALA A 40 10.86 -8.57 2.43
N ARG A 41 10.91 -9.88 2.15
CA ARG A 41 9.68 -10.70 2.25
C ARG A 41 9.07 -10.80 3.66
N VAL A 42 9.86 -11.16 4.68
CA VAL A 42 9.34 -11.43 6.03
C VAL A 42 9.01 -10.13 6.77
N GLU A 43 9.90 -9.14 6.72
CA GLU A 43 9.68 -7.85 7.39
C GLU A 43 8.67 -6.95 6.65
N LEU A 44 8.57 -7.02 5.31
CA LEU A 44 7.49 -6.34 4.58
C LEU A 44 6.15 -6.98 4.88
N GLU A 45 6.05 -8.31 4.91
CA GLU A 45 4.78 -8.98 5.22
C GLU A 45 4.33 -8.62 6.64
N LYS A 46 5.22 -8.76 7.63
CA LYS A 46 4.95 -8.40 9.02
C LYS A 46 4.61 -6.93 9.18
N GLY A 47 5.41 -6.03 8.58
CA GLY A 47 5.17 -4.59 8.62
C GLY A 47 3.84 -4.19 7.97
N SER A 48 3.51 -4.80 6.82
CA SER A 48 2.23 -4.57 6.14
C SER A 48 1.04 -5.05 6.98
N ILE A 49 1.18 -6.20 7.68
CA ILE A 49 0.16 -6.71 8.60
C ILE A 49 -0.04 -5.72 9.76
N ASN A 50 1.04 -5.29 10.41
CA ASN A 50 0.96 -4.30 11.50
C ASN A 50 0.29 -3.00 11.03
N ASN A 51 0.65 -2.50 9.85
CA ASN A 51 0.05 -1.29 9.28
C ASN A 51 -1.44 -1.46 8.98
N MET A 52 -1.86 -2.60 8.46
CA MET A 52 -3.30 -2.89 8.30
C MET A 52 -4.03 -2.93 9.64
N GLU A 53 -3.46 -3.57 10.66
CA GLU A 53 -4.06 -3.61 11.99
C GLU A 53 -4.21 -2.21 12.58
N LEU A 54 -3.22 -1.33 12.39
CA LEU A 54 -3.27 0.06 12.81
C LEU A 54 -4.33 0.87 12.06
N CYS A 55 -4.47 0.67 10.74
CA CYS A 55 -5.56 1.25 9.97
C CYS A 55 -6.93 0.83 10.49
N ILE A 56 -7.11 -0.45 10.82
CA ILE A 56 -8.37 -0.97 11.38
C ILE A 56 -8.62 -0.39 12.78
N LYS A 57 -7.61 -0.36 13.66
CA LYS A 57 -7.72 0.23 15.00
C LYS A 57 -8.13 1.71 14.93
N ALA A 58 -7.47 2.49 14.07
CA ALA A 58 -7.82 3.89 13.85
C ALA A 58 -9.25 4.06 13.33
N ALA A 59 -9.66 3.24 12.36
CA ALA A 59 -11.02 3.28 11.82
C ALA A 59 -12.09 2.92 12.89
N VAL A 60 -11.86 1.87 13.68
CA VAL A 60 -12.75 1.46 14.78
C VAL A 60 -12.84 2.56 15.84
N GLU A 61 -11.72 3.20 16.22
CA GLU A 61 -11.76 4.29 17.19
C GLU A 61 -12.53 5.50 16.68
N LEU A 62 -12.39 5.84 15.39
CA LEU A 62 -13.14 6.94 14.77
C LEU A 62 -14.65 6.66 14.79
N ILE A 63 -15.07 5.41 14.50
CA ILE A 63 -16.48 5.00 14.58
C ILE A 63 -17.01 5.10 16.03
N ARG A 64 -16.20 4.69 17.01
CA ARG A 64 -16.58 4.69 18.44
C ARG A 64 -16.52 6.05 19.12
N SER A 65 -15.92 7.06 18.47
CA SER A 65 -15.71 8.39 19.04
C SER A 65 -16.42 9.47 18.21
N PRO A 66 -17.76 9.49 18.19
CA PRO A 66 -18.51 10.47 17.41
C PRO A 66 -18.13 11.90 17.83
N GLY A 67 -17.83 12.74 16.83
CA GLY A 67 -17.40 14.13 17.03
C GLY A 67 -15.88 14.34 17.14
N LYS A 68 -15.07 13.29 17.19
CA LYS A 68 -13.60 13.45 17.05
C LYS A 68 -13.22 13.72 15.60
N GLU A 69 -12.29 14.66 15.44
CA GLU A 69 -11.70 14.98 14.14
C GLU A 69 -10.79 13.83 13.68
N ILE A 70 -10.88 13.48 12.38
CA ILE A 70 -10.08 12.39 11.82
C ILE A 70 -8.58 12.61 12.04
N ASN A 71 -8.12 13.86 11.93
CA ASN A 71 -6.70 14.18 12.07
C ASN A 71 -6.17 13.86 13.48
N GLU A 72 -6.98 13.99 14.53
CA GLU A 72 -6.59 13.63 15.89
C GLU A 72 -6.33 12.13 16.03
N ILE A 73 -7.22 11.31 15.44
CA ILE A 73 -7.05 9.85 15.42
C ILE A 73 -5.83 9.47 14.59
N ILE A 74 -5.63 10.10 13.43
CA ILE A 74 -4.45 9.86 12.60
C ILE A 74 -3.17 10.16 13.39
N ASP A 75 -3.07 11.32 14.06
CA ASP A 75 -1.88 11.70 14.83
C ASP A 75 -1.59 10.74 15.98
N LYS A 76 -2.63 10.20 16.62
CA LYS A 76 -2.50 9.20 17.68
C LYS A 76 -1.80 7.91 17.21
N TYR A 77 -2.16 7.41 16.03
CA TYR A 77 -1.67 6.12 15.52
C TYR A 77 -0.48 6.24 14.57
N PHE A 78 -0.25 7.44 14.00
CA PHE A 78 0.66 7.59 12.88
C PHE A 78 2.10 7.22 13.22
N ASN A 79 2.61 7.55 14.40
CA ASN A 79 3.99 7.22 14.77
C ASN A 79 4.25 5.71 14.79
N GLU A 80 3.28 4.91 15.24
CA GLU A 80 3.40 3.44 15.23
C GLU A 80 3.29 2.89 13.81
N TYR A 81 2.39 3.45 13.00
CA TYR A 81 2.27 3.12 11.58
C TYR A 81 3.58 3.41 10.83
N PHE A 82 4.13 4.61 11.03
CA PHE A 82 5.33 5.07 10.35
C PHE A 82 6.54 4.20 10.68
N LYS A 83 6.71 3.74 11.93
CA LYS A 83 7.80 2.82 12.31
C LYS A 83 7.80 1.51 11.50
N ASN A 84 6.63 1.05 11.06
CA ASN A 84 6.49 -0.16 10.26
C ASN A 84 6.55 0.12 8.75
N ASP A 85 6.47 1.40 8.33
CA ASP A 85 6.53 1.83 6.94
C ASP A 85 7.95 1.78 6.37
N GLU A 86 8.05 1.47 5.08
CA GLU A 86 9.32 1.32 4.39
C GLU A 86 10.10 2.64 4.25
N THR A 87 9.40 3.77 4.29
CA THR A 87 10.02 5.10 4.38
C THR A 87 10.88 5.21 5.64
N ALA A 88 10.35 4.80 6.80
CA ALA A 88 11.08 4.91 8.05
C ALA A 88 12.26 3.95 8.14
N LYS A 89 12.15 2.77 7.51
CA LYS A 89 13.19 1.74 7.53
C LYS A 89 14.34 2.05 6.57
N TYR A 90 14.02 2.58 5.38
CA TYR A 90 14.96 2.63 4.27
C TYR A 90 15.29 4.05 3.78
N CYS A 91 14.72 5.11 4.35
CA CYS A 91 15.11 6.49 4.03
C CYS A 91 15.93 7.13 5.17
N ASP A 92 16.88 7.98 4.81
CA ASP A 92 17.65 8.77 5.77
C ASP A 92 16.78 9.89 6.38
N SER A 93 16.51 9.77 7.68
CA SER A 93 15.76 10.75 8.47
C SER A 93 16.34 12.17 8.48
N LYS A 94 17.64 12.33 8.21
CA LYS A 94 18.32 13.63 8.15
C LYS A 94 18.28 14.26 6.76
N HIS A 95 17.81 13.53 5.76
CA HIS A 95 17.76 14.02 4.39
C HIS A 95 16.73 15.15 4.23
N LYS A 96 17.05 16.17 3.42
CA LYS A 96 16.18 17.35 3.20
C LYS A 96 14.74 17.00 2.76
N ASN A 97 14.57 15.91 2.00
CA ASN A 97 13.27 15.46 1.50
C ASN A 97 12.52 14.54 2.49
N PHE A 98 13.13 14.14 3.60
CA PHE A 98 12.51 13.17 4.52
C PHE A 98 11.22 13.71 5.14
N LYS A 99 11.16 15.00 5.48
CA LYS A 99 9.94 15.64 6.00
C LYS A 99 8.76 15.53 5.02
N PHE A 100 9.03 15.64 3.72
CA PHE A 100 8.00 15.43 2.70
C PHE A 100 7.50 13.98 2.74
N LEU A 101 8.40 13.00 2.76
CA LEU A 101 8.02 11.59 2.78
C LEU A 101 7.22 11.25 4.05
N TYR A 102 7.65 11.74 5.22
CA TYR A 102 6.91 11.57 6.48
C TYR A 102 5.48 12.08 6.38
N ASN A 103 5.30 13.32 5.90
CA ASN A 103 3.97 13.91 5.73
C ASN A 103 3.13 13.17 4.67
N ASN A 104 3.75 12.77 3.57
CA ASN A 104 3.09 12.01 2.51
C ASN A 104 2.62 10.63 3.01
N THR A 105 3.45 9.93 3.81
CA THR A 105 3.06 8.67 4.44
C THR A 105 1.92 8.86 5.43
N ARG A 106 1.87 9.99 6.15
CA ARG A 106 0.72 10.34 7.00
C ARG A 106 -0.58 10.50 6.19
N GLU A 107 -0.51 11.16 5.05
CA GLU A 107 -1.67 11.28 4.15
C GLU A 107 -2.06 9.94 3.52
N THR A 108 -1.09 9.08 3.17
CA THR A 108 -1.36 7.69 2.75
C THR A 108 -2.12 6.94 3.83
N PHE A 109 -1.65 6.99 5.09
CA PHE A 109 -2.31 6.35 6.22
C PHE A 109 -3.75 6.85 6.39
N LYS A 110 -3.95 8.17 6.36
CA LYS A 110 -5.29 8.78 6.40
C LYS A 110 -6.19 8.29 5.26
N ASN A 111 -5.67 8.25 4.04
CA ASN A 111 -6.39 7.79 2.84
C ASN A 111 -6.69 6.27 2.87
N GLN A 112 -5.99 5.50 3.69
CA GLN A 112 -6.33 4.10 3.97
C GLN A 112 -7.41 3.96 5.05
N VAL A 113 -7.39 4.80 6.09
CA VAL A 113 -8.35 4.75 7.20
C VAL A 113 -9.76 5.19 6.76
N ILE A 114 -9.88 6.26 5.97
CA ILE A 114 -11.19 6.79 5.52
C ILE A 114 -12.10 5.71 4.88
N PRO A 115 -11.66 4.99 3.83
CA PRO A 115 -12.51 3.97 3.22
C PRO A 115 -12.77 2.79 4.15
N LEU A 116 -11.85 2.45 5.06
CA LEU A 116 -12.08 1.39 6.05
C LEU A 116 -13.18 1.75 7.04
N VAL A 117 -13.30 3.02 7.42
CA VAL A 117 -14.41 3.49 8.28
C VAL A 117 -15.76 3.23 7.59
N GLU A 118 -15.88 3.56 6.32
CA GLU A 118 -17.10 3.32 5.56
C GLU A 118 -17.39 1.82 5.38
N MET A 119 -16.37 1.02 5.10
CA MET A 119 -16.54 -0.44 5.00
C MET A 119 -16.96 -1.05 6.33
N LEU A 120 -16.35 -0.65 7.45
CA LEU A 120 -16.68 -1.19 8.78
C LEU A 120 -18.10 -0.82 9.21
N LYS A 121 -18.64 0.33 8.80
CA LYS A 121 -20.06 0.69 9.06
C LYS A 121 -21.04 -0.22 8.30
N CYS A 122 -20.60 -0.85 7.23
CA CYS A 122 -21.42 -1.74 6.41
C CYS A 122 -21.14 -3.24 6.65
N ILE A 123 -20.22 -3.59 7.55
CA ILE A 123 -19.69 -4.96 7.66
C ILE A 123 -20.76 -5.98 8.04
N ASP A 124 -21.67 -5.63 8.94
CA ASP A 124 -22.75 -6.53 9.39
C ASP A 124 -23.81 -6.77 8.31
N ASN A 125 -23.79 -5.97 7.24
CA ASN A 125 -24.72 -6.05 6.13
C ASN A 125 -24.11 -6.73 4.90
N ALA A 126 -22.96 -7.43 4.99
CA ALA A 126 -22.34 -8.07 3.84
C ALA A 126 -21.77 -9.45 4.19
N GLU A 127 -21.96 -10.43 3.29
CA GLU A 127 -21.49 -11.81 3.50
C GLU A 127 -20.03 -12.01 3.06
N ASN A 128 -19.54 -11.17 2.15
CA ASN A 128 -18.23 -11.30 1.53
C ASN A 128 -17.66 -9.93 1.13
N TYR A 129 -16.39 -9.93 0.70
CA TYR A 129 -15.67 -8.71 0.34
C TYR A 129 -16.27 -8.00 -0.87
N GLU A 130 -16.72 -8.75 -1.88
CA GLU A 130 -17.34 -8.16 -3.07
C GLU A 130 -18.63 -7.43 -2.73
N GLU A 131 -19.51 -8.06 -1.96
CA GLU A 131 -20.75 -7.46 -1.48
C GLU A 131 -20.48 -6.26 -0.56
N LEU A 132 -19.51 -6.38 0.35
CA LEU A 132 -19.09 -5.29 1.24
C LEU A 132 -18.63 -4.08 0.43
N SER A 133 -17.84 -4.30 -0.62
CA SER A 133 -17.34 -3.25 -1.51
C SER A 133 -18.49 -2.56 -2.25
N VAL A 134 -19.43 -3.32 -2.81
CA VAL A 134 -20.58 -2.73 -3.53
C VAL A 134 -21.50 -1.99 -2.58
N LYS A 135 -21.83 -2.54 -1.40
CA LYS A 135 -22.69 -1.88 -0.41
C LYS A 135 -22.07 -0.60 0.15
N THR A 136 -20.76 -0.61 0.38
CA THR A 136 -20.02 0.56 0.89
C THR A 136 -19.95 1.67 -0.15
N PHE A 137 -19.44 1.38 -1.35
CA PHE A 137 -19.10 2.42 -2.33
C PHE A 137 -20.22 2.73 -3.32
N LYS A 138 -21.20 1.82 -3.47
CA LYS A 138 -22.41 1.92 -4.31
C LYS A 138 -22.16 1.94 -5.82
N THR A 139 -21.08 2.58 -6.27
CA THR A 139 -20.67 2.66 -7.68
C THR A 139 -19.18 2.32 -7.85
N PRO A 140 -18.77 1.80 -9.01
CA PRO A 140 -17.36 1.54 -9.28
C PRO A 140 -16.54 2.84 -9.27
N GLU A 141 -17.11 3.97 -9.71
CA GLU A 141 -16.45 5.29 -9.68
C GLU A 141 -16.07 5.71 -8.25
N ASN A 142 -16.96 5.50 -7.29
CA ASN A 142 -16.69 5.82 -5.88
C ASN A 142 -15.61 4.91 -5.29
N ALA A 143 -15.67 3.62 -5.60
CA ALA A 143 -14.64 2.66 -5.18
C ALA A 143 -13.27 3.02 -5.77
N ARG A 144 -13.22 3.35 -7.08
CA ARG A 144 -11.99 3.79 -7.76
C ARG A 144 -11.47 5.09 -7.16
N LYS A 145 -12.34 6.05 -6.86
CA LYS A 145 -11.95 7.31 -6.21
C LYS A 145 -11.32 7.06 -4.84
N ALA A 146 -11.94 6.23 -4.00
CA ALA A 146 -11.44 5.88 -2.68
C ALA A 146 -10.07 5.19 -2.76
N LEU A 147 -9.92 4.21 -3.66
CA LEU A 147 -8.64 3.53 -3.90
C LEU A 147 -7.57 4.49 -4.47
N SER A 148 -7.93 5.36 -5.40
CA SER A 148 -6.98 6.25 -6.06
C SER A 148 -6.36 7.25 -5.10
N MET A 149 -7.06 7.67 -4.04
CA MET A 149 -6.50 8.61 -3.06
C MET A 149 -5.26 8.04 -2.36
N GLN A 150 -5.30 6.79 -1.89
CA GLN A 150 -4.13 6.16 -1.28
C GLN A 150 -3.03 5.87 -2.32
N LEU A 151 -3.39 5.40 -3.52
CA LEU A 151 -2.42 5.10 -4.57
C LEU A 151 -1.68 6.36 -5.03
N ASN A 152 -2.38 7.48 -5.16
CA ASN A 152 -1.78 8.76 -5.57
C ASN A 152 -0.77 9.26 -4.52
N SER A 153 -1.09 9.15 -3.22
CA SER A 153 -0.13 9.50 -2.16
C SER A 153 1.09 8.57 -2.18
N MET A 154 0.91 7.26 -2.35
CA MET A 154 2.03 6.33 -2.50
C MET A 154 2.91 6.65 -3.71
N GLU A 155 2.29 6.96 -4.86
CA GLU A 155 2.97 7.34 -6.10
C GLU A 155 3.77 8.65 -5.95
N GLN A 156 3.23 9.63 -5.23
CA GLN A 156 3.94 10.88 -4.91
C GLN A 156 5.18 10.62 -4.05
N GLY A 157 5.09 9.72 -3.07
CA GLY A 157 6.23 9.29 -2.27
C GLY A 157 7.31 8.64 -3.11
N LEU A 158 6.94 7.69 -3.98
CA LEU A 158 7.86 7.02 -4.90
C LEU A 158 8.52 8.00 -5.87
N LYS A 159 7.74 8.92 -6.44
CA LYS A 159 8.26 9.96 -7.33
C LYS A 159 9.27 10.86 -6.59
N LYS A 160 9.02 11.18 -5.32
CA LYS A 160 9.96 12.01 -4.56
C LYS A 160 11.29 11.30 -4.28
N ILE A 161 11.24 9.99 -4.04
CA ILE A 161 12.44 9.15 -3.91
C ILE A 161 13.20 9.09 -5.25
N GLU A 162 12.48 9.01 -6.37
CA GLU A 162 13.10 9.01 -7.70
C GLU A 162 13.79 10.33 -8.04
N GLU A 163 13.20 11.46 -7.67
CA GLU A 163 13.81 12.79 -7.86
C GLU A 163 15.13 12.95 -7.10
N ASP A 164 15.32 12.23 -5.99
CA ASP A 164 16.52 12.32 -5.16
C ASP A 164 16.82 10.98 -4.47
N ILE A 165 17.38 10.05 -5.23
CA ILE A 165 17.63 8.68 -4.79
C ILE A 165 18.64 8.58 -3.63
N SER A 166 19.38 9.67 -3.37
CA SER A 166 20.34 9.72 -2.28
C SER A 166 19.68 9.56 -0.90
N ILE A 167 18.36 9.88 -0.81
CA ILE A 167 17.55 9.67 0.40
C ILE A 167 17.49 8.21 0.85
N LEU A 168 17.63 7.25 -0.06
CA LEU A 168 17.60 5.83 0.31
C LEU A 168 18.85 5.47 1.11
N ASN A 169 18.68 5.01 2.34
CA ASN A 169 19.73 4.49 3.19
C ASN A 169 20.01 3.00 2.88
N ILE A 170 20.26 2.70 1.61
CA ILE A 170 20.59 1.35 1.12
C ILE A 170 22.00 1.42 0.50
N PRO A 171 22.94 0.54 0.89
CA PRO A 171 24.33 0.69 0.49
C PRO A 171 24.59 0.49 -1.01
N ILE A 172 23.84 -0.38 -1.70
CA ILE A 172 24.07 -0.74 -3.11
C ILE A 172 22.74 -0.94 -3.83
N GLY A 173 22.72 -0.65 -5.14
CA GLY A 173 21.61 -1.05 -6.02
C GLY A 173 20.34 -0.21 -5.87
N LYS A 174 20.43 1.00 -5.29
CA LYS A 174 19.30 1.92 -5.06
C LYS A 174 18.42 2.09 -6.31
N GLU A 175 19.04 2.35 -7.46
CA GLU A 175 18.33 2.56 -8.73
C GLU A 175 17.55 1.32 -9.18
N LEU A 176 18.20 0.16 -9.10
CA LEU A 176 17.58 -1.12 -9.47
C LEU A 176 16.41 -1.46 -8.54
N ILE A 177 16.60 -1.30 -7.22
CA ILE A 177 15.53 -1.51 -6.22
C ILE A 177 14.36 -0.57 -6.51
N LEU A 178 14.63 0.71 -6.77
CA LEU A 178 13.58 1.68 -7.07
C LEU A 178 12.83 1.33 -8.37
N ARG A 179 13.51 0.90 -9.43
CA ARG A 179 12.86 0.43 -10.67
C ARG A 179 11.93 -0.75 -10.41
N ILE A 180 12.39 -1.75 -9.65
CA ILE A 180 11.59 -2.93 -9.29
C ILE A 180 10.35 -2.52 -8.49
N LEU A 181 10.51 -1.65 -7.48
CA LEU A 181 9.41 -1.16 -6.66
C LEU A 181 8.38 -0.38 -7.50
N LYS A 182 8.85 0.51 -8.39
CA LYS A 182 7.97 1.26 -9.30
C LYS A 182 7.19 0.34 -10.23
N LYS A 183 7.85 -0.65 -10.83
CA LYS A 183 7.19 -1.64 -11.70
C LYS A 183 6.13 -2.42 -10.93
N GLY A 184 6.48 -2.94 -9.75
CA GLY A 184 5.52 -3.67 -8.90
C GLY A 184 4.35 -2.82 -8.42
N PHE A 185 4.59 -1.55 -8.09
CA PHE A 185 3.54 -0.60 -7.73
C PHE A 185 2.59 -0.34 -8.91
N ASN A 186 3.11 -0.05 -10.10
CA ASN A 186 2.30 0.22 -11.28
C ASN A 186 1.43 -0.97 -11.68
N ASP A 187 1.99 -2.18 -11.71
CA ASP A 187 1.27 -3.38 -12.06
C ASP A 187 0.17 -3.69 -11.03
N THR A 188 0.46 -3.49 -9.74
CA THR A 188 -0.53 -3.65 -8.66
C THR A 188 -1.63 -2.61 -8.74
N LYS A 189 -1.30 -1.34 -9.04
CA LYS A 189 -2.27 -0.26 -9.24
C LYS A 189 -3.27 -0.61 -10.35
N GLN A 190 -2.79 -1.09 -11.50
CA GLN A 190 -3.65 -1.48 -12.61
C GLN A 190 -4.56 -2.65 -12.25
N GLU A 191 -4.02 -3.68 -11.58
CA GLU A 191 -4.82 -4.82 -11.13
C GLU A 191 -5.90 -4.43 -10.12
N LEU A 192 -5.57 -3.63 -9.11
CA LEU A 192 -6.54 -3.20 -8.09
C LEU A 192 -7.67 -2.37 -8.71
N ILE A 193 -7.37 -1.55 -9.71
CA ILE A 193 -8.39 -0.79 -10.45
C ILE A 193 -9.25 -1.73 -11.30
N GLY A 194 -8.65 -2.69 -12.00
CA GLY A 194 -9.38 -3.69 -12.79
C GLY A 194 -10.27 -4.60 -11.94
N ASP A 195 -9.82 -4.98 -10.74
CA ASP A 195 -10.57 -5.79 -9.79
C ASP A 195 -11.88 -5.10 -9.37
N ILE A 196 -11.91 -3.77 -9.25
CA ILE A 196 -13.14 -3.03 -8.95
C ILE A 196 -14.19 -3.29 -10.02
N ASP A 197 -13.81 -3.20 -11.29
CA ASP A 197 -14.73 -3.39 -12.40
C ASP A 197 -15.29 -4.81 -12.43
N LEU A 198 -14.44 -5.80 -12.15
CA LEU A 198 -14.85 -7.20 -12.06
C LEU A 198 -15.83 -7.43 -10.90
N ILE A 199 -15.56 -6.87 -9.72
CA ILE A 199 -16.42 -6.98 -8.54
C ILE A 199 -17.82 -6.42 -8.84
N PHE A 200 -17.88 -5.19 -9.37
CA PHE A 200 -19.15 -4.51 -9.63
C PHE A 200 -19.93 -5.20 -10.77
N ASN A 201 -19.26 -5.61 -11.85
CA ASN A 201 -19.93 -6.34 -12.94
C ASN A 201 -20.48 -7.70 -12.48
N LYS A 202 -19.69 -8.47 -11.71
CA LYS A 202 -20.12 -9.77 -11.19
C LYS A 202 -21.33 -9.63 -10.26
N TYR A 203 -21.32 -8.63 -9.37
CA TYR A 203 -22.41 -8.39 -8.44
C TYR A 203 -23.69 -7.93 -9.15
N LEU A 204 -23.58 -7.01 -10.13
CA LEU A 204 -24.72 -6.54 -10.91
C LEU A 204 -25.35 -7.68 -11.74
N ASN A 205 -24.54 -8.58 -12.30
CA ASN A 205 -25.06 -9.72 -13.07
C ASN A 205 -25.72 -10.77 -12.17
N LYS A 206 -25.19 -11.01 -10.96
CA LYS A 206 -25.79 -11.94 -9.98
C LYS A 206 -27.18 -11.46 -9.51
N ASN A 207 -27.37 -10.15 -9.34
CA ASN A 207 -28.66 -9.56 -8.92
C ASN A 207 -29.64 -9.28 -10.07
N LYS A 208 -29.25 -9.50 -11.33
CA LYS A 208 -30.17 -9.48 -12.49
C LYS A 208 -30.78 -10.84 -12.79
N LEU A 209 -30.24 -11.91 -12.21
CA LEU A 209 -30.63 -13.31 -12.45
C LEU A 209 -31.39 -13.95 -11.28
N GLY A 210 -31.66 -13.20 -10.21
CA GLY A 210 -32.47 -13.60 -9.06
C GLY A 210 -33.63 -12.64 -8.87
#